data_AF-A0A1J5GZP4-F1
#
_entry.id   AF-A0A1J5GZP4-F1
#
_cell.length_a   1.000
_cell.length_b   1.000
_cell.length_c   1.000
_cell.angle_alpha   90.00
_cell.angle_beta   90.00
_cell.angle_gamma   90.00
#
_symmetry.space_group_name_H-M   'P 1'
#
loop_
_entity.id
_entity.type
_entity.pdbx_description
1 polymer ?
#
loop_
_entity_poly.entity_id
_entity_poly.type
_entity_poly.pdbx_seq_one_letter_code
_entity_poly.pdbx_strand_id
1 'polypeptide(L)'
;MKMENNHELEDELRPEYDFSKMTGGVRGKYVERYREGTNVVLLDPGVAQAFPASDAVNEALRMLMQISQRQKPITALEPNSQKSKS
;
A
#
# COMPACT_ATOMS: atom_id res chain seq x y z
N MET A 1 -19.40 -34.54 15.59
CA MET A 1 -18.12 -34.17 16.24
C MET A 1 -18.45 -33.23 17.37
N LYS A 2 -18.10 -33.61 18.61
CA LYS A 2 -18.26 -32.76 19.80
C LYS A 2 -17.18 -31.69 19.73
N MET A 3 -17.56 -30.42 19.90
CA MET A 3 -16.62 -29.32 20.02
C MET A 3 -15.94 -29.47 21.39
N GLU A 4 -14.67 -29.86 21.37
CA GLU A 4 -13.86 -29.95 22.56
C GLU A 4 -13.57 -28.56 23.10
N ASN A 5 -13.59 -28.49 24.41
CA ASN A 5 -13.75 -27.29 25.20
C ASN A 5 -12.58 -26.32 25.01
N ASN A 6 -12.92 -25.05 24.81
CA ASN A 6 -12.03 -23.89 24.64
C ASN A 6 -11.26 -23.52 25.94
N HIS A 7 -10.94 -24.48 26.79
CA HIS A 7 -10.45 -24.27 28.16
C HIS A 7 -8.93 -24.44 28.30
N GLU A 8 -8.25 -25.03 27.31
CA GLU A 8 -6.79 -25.27 27.39
C GLU A 8 -5.96 -23.98 27.18
N LEU A 9 -6.49 -22.97 26.50
CA LEU A 9 -5.81 -21.69 26.28
C LEU A 9 -5.89 -20.73 27.48
N GLU A 10 -6.81 -20.98 28.42
CA GLU A 10 -6.92 -20.16 29.64
C GLU A 10 -5.80 -20.47 30.65
N ASP A 11 -5.23 -21.68 30.60
CA ASP A 11 -4.28 -22.18 31.61
C ASP A 11 -2.82 -21.75 31.33
N GLU A 12 -2.53 -21.24 30.13
CA GLU A 12 -1.20 -20.71 29.76
C GLU A 12 -1.06 -19.19 29.99
N LEU A 13 -2.18 -18.49 30.21
CA LEU A 13 -2.16 -17.05 30.47
C LEU A 13 -1.77 -16.78 31.92
N ARG A 14 -0.77 -15.91 32.12
CA ARG A 14 -0.38 -15.53 33.48
C ARG A 14 -1.54 -14.79 34.17
N PRO A 15 -1.73 -14.94 35.49
CA PRO A 15 -2.85 -14.36 36.23
C PRO A 15 -3.00 -12.84 36.09
N GLU A 16 -1.93 -12.13 35.75
CA GLU A 16 -1.93 -10.69 35.51
C GLU A 16 -2.62 -10.29 34.20
N TYR A 17 -2.77 -11.22 33.25
CA TYR A 17 -3.39 -10.98 31.95
C TYR A 17 -4.86 -11.41 31.95
N ASP A 18 -5.71 -10.63 32.62
CA ASP A 18 -7.16 -10.78 32.55
C ASP A 18 -7.76 -9.74 31.59
N PHE A 19 -8.04 -10.15 30.36
CA PHE A 19 -8.64 -9.31 29.34
C PHE A 19 -10.04 -8.80 29.71
N SER A 20 -10.76 -9.45 30.63
CA SER A 20 -12.06 -8.97 31.13
C SER A 20 -11.92 -7.74 32.03
N LYS A 21 -10.74 -7.58 32.66
CA LYS A 21 -10.39 -6.43 33.50
C LYS A 21 -9.74 -5.28 32.72
N MET A 22 -9.35 -5.50 31.46
CA MET A 22 -8.78 -4.47 30.62
C MET A 22 -9.85 -3.48 30.14
N THR A 23 -9.91 -2.31 30.79
CA THR A 23 -10.73 -1.19 30.34
C THR A 23 -9.99 -0.34 29.30
N GLY A 24 -10.63 -0.03 28.16
CA GLY A 24 -10.07 0.89 27.14
C GLY A 24 -9.44 0.21 25.90
N GLY A 25 -9.53 -1.11 25.78
CA GLY A 25 -9.17 -1.82 24.55
C GLY A 25 -10.18 -1.56 23.43
N VAL A 26 -9.77 -0.85 22.37
CA VAL A 26 -10.62 -0.62 21.19
C VAL A 26 -10.34 -1.69 20.15
N ARG A 27 -11.30 -2.62 19.95
CA ARG A 27 -11.22 -3.62 18.87
C ARG A 27 -11.19 -2.90 17.53
N GLY A 28 -10.17 -3.19 16.73
CA GLY A 28 -10.03 -2.61 15.40
C GLY A 28 -9.51 -1.17 15.35
N LYS A 29 -8.83 -0.68 16.40
CA LYS A 29 -8.25 0.69 16.46
C LYS A 29 -7.46 1.12 15.20
N TYR A 30 -6.87 0.17 14.48
CA TYR A 30 -6.08 0.43 13.26
C TYR A 30 -6.62 -0.29 12.02
N VAL A 31 -7.82 -0.88 12.10
CA VAL A 31 -8.40 -1.65 10.99
C VAL A 31 -8.58 -0.78 9.75
N GLU A 32 -9.03 0.46 9.91
CA GLU A 32 -9.28 1.39 8.81
C GLU A 32 -7.96 1.76 8.09
N ARG A 33 -6.89 2.04 8.85
CA ARG A 33 -5.55 2.31 8.28
C ARG A 33 -4.99 1.10 7.52
N TYR A 34 -5.34 -0.12 7.97
CA TYR A 34 -4.92 -1.35 7.30
C TYR A 34 -5.77 -1.66 6.07
N ARG A 35 -7.07 -1.33 6.11
CA ARG A 35 -8.05 -1.48 5.01
C ARG A 35 -7.81 -0.52 3.86
N GLU A 36 -7.17 0.62 4.12
CA GLU A 36 -6.71 1.55 3.08
C GLU A 36 -5.68 0.91 2.12
N GLY A 37 -5.15 -0.27 2.44
CA GLY A 37 -4.40 -1.10 1.51
C GLY A 37 -3.09 -0.46 1.09
N THR A 38 -2.04 -0.64 1.88
CA THR A 38 -0.70 -0.21 1.47
C THR A 38 -0.10 -1.24 0.51
N ASN A 39 0.16 -0.84 -0.74
CA ASN A 39 0.94 -1.66 -1.67
C ASN A 39 2.42 -1.59 -1.28
N VAL A 40 2.95 -2.65 -0.68
CA VAL A 40 4.36 -2.72 -0.27
C VAL A 40 5.19 -3.27 -1.42
N VAL A 41 6.18 -2.50 -1.87
CA VAL A 41 7.11 -2.89 -2.93
C VAL A 41 8.51 -3.00 -2.33
N LEU A 42 9.15 -4.14 -2.51
CA LEU A 42 10.54 -4.35 -2.11
C LEU A 42 11.46 -3.69 -3.14
N LEU A 43 12.37 -2.84 -2.67
CA LEU A 43 13.40 -2.22 -3.50
C LEU A 43 14.63 -3.12 -3.59
N ASP A 44 15.32 -3.06 -4.72
CA ASP A 44 16.65 -3.65 -4.87
C ASP A 44 17.63 -3.06 -3.83
N PRO A 45 18.60 -3.85 -3.33
CA PRO A 45 19.53 -3.40 -2.27
C PRO A 45 20.34 -2.14 -2.64
N GLY A 46 20.70 -1.98 -3.91
CA GLY A 46 21.42 -0.79 -4.38
C GLY A 46 20.53 0.46 -4.37
N VAL A 47 19.25 0.30 -4.71
CA VAL A 47 18.27 1.40 -4.70
C VAL A 47 17.94 1.79 -3.26
N ALA A 48 17.76 0.81 -2.37
CA ALA A 48 17.53 1.05 -0.95
C ALA A 48 18.70 1.78 -0.27
N GLN A 49 19.95 1.50 -0.68
CA GLN A 49 21.12 2.24 -0.20
C GLN A 49 21.14 3.69 -0.69
N ALA A 50 20.75 3.94 -1.94
CA ALA A 50 20.68 5.29 -2.49
C ALA A 50 19.51 6.11 -1.91
N PHE A 51 18.43 5.45 -1.49
CA PHE A 51 17.24 6.08 -0.92
C PHE A 51 16.89 5.47 0.45
N PRO A 52 17.50 5.98 1.55
CA PRO A 52 17.28 5.43 2.89
C PRO A 52 15.86 5.64 3.45
N ALA A 53 15.07 6.54 2.84
CA ALA A 53 13.73 6.89 3.30
C ALA A 53 12.70 6.73 2.16
N SER A 54 11.53 6.19 2.50
CA SER A 54 10.44 5.98 1.54
C SER A 54 9.92 7.29 0.91
N ASP A 55 9.95 8.40 1.64
CA ASP A 55 9.54 9.71 1.13
C ASP A 55 10.41 10.15 -0.06
N ALA A 56 11.73 9.93 0.02
CA ALA A 56 12.67 10.29 -1.05
C ALA A 56 12.42 9.49 -2.34
N VAL A 57 12.10 8.19 -2.21
CA VAL A 57 11.71 7.34 -3.35
C VAL A 57 10.42 7.86 -3.98
N ASN A 58 9.42 8.14 -3.16
CA ASN A 58 8.11 8.59 -3.61
C ASN A 58 8.18 9.95 -4.31
N GLU A 59 8.98 10.89 -3.81
CA GLU A 59 9.21 12.18 -4.45
C GLU A 59 9.89 12.03 -5.82
N ALA A 60 10.94 11.20 -5.92
CA ALA A 60 11.63 10.94 -7.17
C ALA A 60 10.68 10.36 -8.24
N LEU A 61 9.86 9.37 -7.86
CA LEU A 61 8.87 8.77 -8.75
C LEU A 61 7.80 9.78 -9.18
N ARG A 62 7.33 10.66 -8.30
CA ARG A 62 6.39 11.74 -8.63
C ARG A 62 6.98 12.72 -9.65
N MET A 63 8.25 13.10 -9.50
CA MET A 63 8.93 13.96 -10.47
C MET A 63 9.00 13.29 -11.84
N LEU A 64 9.34 11.99 -11.90
CA LEU A 64 9.37 11.23 -13.14
C LEU A 64 7.99 11.19 -13.82
N MET A 65 6.92 10.98 -13.05
CA MET A 65 5.55 11.03 -13.56
C MET A 65 5.21 12.40 -14.16
N GLN A 66 5.62 13.50 -13.53
CA GLN A 66 5.39 14.86 -14.04
C GLN A 66 6.12 15.11 -15.36
N ILE A 67 7.38 14.66 -15.47
CA ILE A 67 8.17 14.77 -16.69
C ILE A 67 7.50 13.97 -17.82
N SER A 68 7.11 12.72 -17.55
CA SER A 68 6.42 11.86 -18.51
C SER A 68 5.11 12.47 -19.02
N GLN A 69 4.33 13.10 -18.14
CA GLN A 69 3.07 13.77 -18.53
C GLN A 69 3.29 14.96 -19.47
N ARG A 70 4.39 15.71 -19.28
CA ARG A 70 4.77 16.83 -20.17
C ARG A 70 5.29 16.36 -21.52
N GLN A 71 5.77 15.12 -21.61
CA GLN A 71 6.31 14.52 -22.83
C GLN A 71 5.28 13.76 -23.67
N LYS A 72 3.99 13.74 -23.29
CA LYS A 72 2.95 13.24 -24.21
C LYS A 72 3.03 14.05 -25.51
N PRO A 73 3.42 13.45 -26.64
CA PRO A 73 3.50 14.19 -27.88
C PRO A 73 2.11 14.66 -28.27
N ILE A 74 2.01 15.89 -28.79
CA ILE A 74 0.88 16.38 -29.57
C ILE A 74 0.86 15.51 -30.85
N THR A 75 0.30 14.30 -30.75
CA THR A 75 0.08 13.43 -31.91
C THR A 75 -1.40 13.07 -31.94
N ALA A 76 -2.23 14.07 -32.25
CA ALA A 76 -3.63 13.84 -32.60
C ALA A 76 -4.22 15.03 -33.38
N LEU A 77 -3.62 15.46 -34.50
CA LEU A 77 -4.21 16.28 -35.60
C LEU A 77 -3.25 16.06 -36.80
N GLU A 78 -3.52 15.44 -37.95
CA GLU A 78 -4.69 15.25 -38.82
C GLU A 78 -4.40 14.07 -39.79
N PRO A 79 -5.34 13.19 -40.16
CA PRO A 79 -5.30 12.57 -41.49
C PRO A 79 -5.83 13.61 -42.49
N ASN A 80 -4.92 14.36 -43.10
CA ASN A 80 -5.24 15.35 -44.12
C ASN A 80 -5.95 14.66 -45.31
N SER A 81 -7.12 15.20 -45.64
CA SER A 81 -7.96 14.83 -46.76
C SER A 81 -7.27 15.17 -48.08
N GLN A 82 -6.52 14.24 -48.67
CA GLN A 82 -6.08 14.37 -50.07
C GLN A 82 -7.06 13.66 -51.01
N LYS A 83 -8.14 14.38 -51.33
CA LYS A 83 -8.66 14.37 -52.70
C LYS A 83 -7.63 15.11 -53.57
N SER A 84 -7.03 14.44 -54.55
CA SER A 84 -6.99 14.92 -55.95
C SER A 84 -5.99 14.12 -56.80
N LYS A 85 -6.50 13.60 -57.95
CA LYS A 85 -5.78 13.36 -59.23
C LYS A 85 -4.76 12.20 -59.19
N SER A 86 -4.78 11.21 -60.08
CA SER A 86 -5.19 11.13 -61.49
C SER A 86 -5.61 9.70 -61.84
#